data_AF-A0A4Z1EXR5-F1
#
_entry.id   AF-A0A4Z1EXR5-F1
#
_cell.length_a   1.000
_cell.length_b   1.000
_cell.length_c   1.000
_cell.angle_alpha   90.00
_cell.angle_beta   90.00
_cell.angle_gamma   90.00
#
_symmetry.space_group_name_H-M   'P 1'
#
loop_
_entity.id
_entity.type
_entity.pdbx_description
1 polymer ?
#
loop_
_entity_poly.entity_id
_entity_poly.type
_entity_poly.pdbx_seq_one_letter_code
_entity_poly.pdbx_strand_id
1 'polypeptide(L)'
;MANTIMQDTVMRDADMQEIDVQDTVMQDTTTQDTTTQDTTTQDTVVLGLVRKIARMKRLKKNGVKVASEVPHVRDNYWKPTEISYLLHLYTINNNNISRSEKGAIYYGEGVVATILRDMTTESLKHSPGGSLHASDPWYPRNYTNRLIAAKIRCLINEEDDLAVELEADRETETSIGKRVEAEAEAETEAEAEAEAGNQEALREAERVLSKELVQNANQALRFEFKKVKKPVITDNTDA
;
A
#
# COMPACT_ATOMS: atom_id res chain seq x y z
N MET A 1 2.19 31.34 -68.49
CA MET A 1 2.38 31.39 -67.03
C MET A 1 1.42 30.38 -66.42
N ALA A 2 1.92 29.65 -65.41
CA ALA A 2 1.44 28.41 -64.78
C ALA A 2 -0.05 28.02 -64.84
N ASN A 3 -0.29 26.74 -65.19
CA ASN A 3 -1.52 25.99 -64.91
C ASN A 3 -1.43 25.37 -63.51
N THR A 4 -2.41 25.63 -62.65
CA THR A 4 -2.56 25.03 -61.32
C THR A 4 -3.56 23.89 -61.40
N ILE A 5 -3.10 22.67 -61.12
CA ILE A 5 -3.92 21.45 -61.06
C ILE A 5 -4.39 21.29 -59.60
N MET A 6 -5.70 21.31 -59.36
CA MET A 6 -6.29 20.90 -58.08
C MET A 6 -6.44 19.37 -58.08
N GLN A 7 -5.95 18.71 -57.03
CA GLN A 7 -6.21 17.29 -56.78
C GLN A 7 -7.29 17.14 -55.72
N ASP A 8 -8.42 16.58 -56.13
CA ASP A 8 -9.46 16.02 -55.27
C ASP A 8 -8.92 14.81 -54.51
N THR A 9 -9.11 14.81 -53.19
CA THR A 9 -8.81 13.64 -52.37
C THR A 9 -10.12 12.93 -52.03
N VAL A 10 -10.40 11.85 -52.75
CA VAL A 10 -11.56 10.96 -52.53
C VAL A 10 -11.33 10.14 -51.26
N MET A 11 -12.20 10.30 -50.27
CA MET A 11 -12.25 9.40 -49.10
C MET A 11 -12.78 8.03 -49.53
N ARG A 12 -12.04 6.97 -49.20
CA ARG A 12 -12.49 5.58 -49.33
C ARG A 12 -13.16 5.15 -48.03
N ASP A 13 -14.40 4.67 -48.15
CA ASP A 13 -15.09 3.88 -47.15
C ASP A 13 -14.30 2.61 -46.85
N ALA A 14 -14.11 2.32 -45.56
CA ALA A 14 -13.57 1.07 -45.08
C ALA A 14 -14.75 0.15 -44.72
N ASP A 15 -14.93 -0.89 -45.53
CA ASP A 15 -15.89 -1.97 -45.33
C ASP A 15 -15.63 -2.65 -43.97
N MET A 16 -16.66 -2.65 -43.13
CA MET A 16 -16.71 -3.41 -41.87
C MET A 16 -16.98 -4.87 -42.22
N GLN A 17 -15.97 -5.73 -42.10
CA GLN A 17 -16.17 -7.17 -42.17
C GLN A 17 -16.72 -7.69 -40.84
N GLU A 18 -17.87 -8.34 -40.96
CA GLU A 18 -18.59 -9.12 -39.97
C GLU A 18 -17.70 -10.29 -39.52
N ILE A 19 -17.29 -10.32 -38.25
CA ILE A 19 -16.57 -11.45 -37.66
C ILE A 19 -17.61 -12.40 -37.08
N ASP A 20 -17.79 -13.53 -37.77
CA ASP A 20 -18.52 -14.70 -37.30
C ASP A 20 -17.94 -15.18 -35.96
N VAL A 21 -18.77 -15.18 -34.92
CA VAL A 21 -18.42 -15.71 -33.60
C VAL A 21 -18.73 -17.21 -33.61
N GLN A 22 -17.69 -18.03 -33.80
CA GLN A 22 -17.79 -19.48 -33.59
C GLN A 22 -17.77 -19.80 -32.09
N ASP A 23 -18.78 -20.55 -31.66
CA ASP A 23 -18.89 -21.23 -30.37
C ASP A 23 -17.68 -22.14 -30.13
N THR A 24 -16.74 -21.69 -29.30
CA THR A 24 -15.75 -22.58 -28.68
C THR A 24 -16.26 -23.05 -27.32
N VAL A 25 -16.62 -24.34 -27.30
CA VAL A 25 -16.87 -25.18 -26.13
C VAL A 25 -15.76 -24.97 -25.09
N MET A 26 -16.15 -24.44 -23.93
CA MET A 26 -15.28 -24.33 -22.75
C MET A 26 -14.92 -25.73 -22.23
N GLN A 27 -13.64 -26.09 -22.34
CA GLN A 27 -13.04 -27.16 -21.55
C GLN A 27 -12.52 -26.58 -20.24
N ASP A 28 -12.99 -27.14 -19.13
CA ASP A 28 -12.49 -26.89 -17.78
C ASP A 28 -10.99 -27.18 -17.72
N THR A 29 -10.19 -26.11 -17.72
CA THR A 29 -8.76 -26.20 -17.42
C THR A 29 -8.58 -25.75 -15.99
N THR A 30 -8.31 -26.73 -15.13
CA THR A 30 -7.93 -26.56 -13.73
C THR A 30 -6.69 -25.66 -13.68
N THR A 31 -6.90 -24.40 -13.33
CA THR A 31 -5.82 -23.41 -13.23
C THR A 31 -5.08 -23.64 -11.92
N GLN A 32 -3.83 -24.10 -12.02
CA GLN A 32 -2.88 -24.10 -10.93
C GLN A 32 -2.62 -22.66 -10.47
N ASP A 33 -2.68 -22.47 -9.15
CA ASP A 33 -2.22 -21.27 -8.45
C ASP A 33 -0.84 -20.86 -8.93
N THR A 34 -0.81 -19.77 -9.70
CA THR A 34 0.40 -18.98 -9.91
C THR A 34 0.22 -17.74 -9.06
N THR A 35 0.64 -17.81 -7.80
CA THR A 35 0.67 -16.69 -6.86
C THR A 35 1.54 -15.57 -7.41
N THR A 36 0.84 -14.54 -7.88
CA THR A 36 1.14 -13.11 -7.84
C THR A 36 2.47 -12.71 -7.21
N GLN A 37 3.44 -12.30 -8.03
CA GLN A 37 4.69 -11.67 -7.58
C GLN A 37 5.04 -10.35 -8.29
N ASP A 38 4.05 -9.66 -8.89
CA ASP A 38 4.31 -8.42 -9.65
C ASP A 38 3.59 -7.16 -9.14
N THR A 39 2.76 -7.23 -8.09
CA THR A 39 2.02 -6.06 -7.57
C THR A 39 2.76 -5.26 -6.50
N THR A 40 3.77 -5.82 -5.83
CA THR A 40 4.39 -5.16 -4.67
C THR A 40 5.23 -3.94 -5.06
N THR A 41 5.81 -3.91 -6.26
CA THR A 41 6.72 -2.84 -6.67
C THR A 41 5.98 -1.58 -7.13
N GLN A 42 4.80 -1.72 -7.77
CA GLN A 42 4.01 -0.54 -8.18
C GLN A 42 3.29 0.12 -7.01
N ASP A 43 2.75 -0.66 -6.06
CA ASP A 43 2.09 -0.09 -4.89
C ASP A 43 3.05 0.69 -4.00
N THR A 44 4.31 0.25 -3.89
CA THR A 44 5.30 0.94 -3.04
C THR A 44 5.68 2.31 -3.61
N VAL A 45 5.85 2.44 -4.93
CA VAL A 45 6.20 3.72 -5.60
C VAL A 45 5.00 4.68 -5.58
N VAL A 46 3.78 4.17 -5.77
CA VAL A 46 2.56 4.98 -5.70
C VAL A 46 2.28 5.45 -4.27
N LEU A 47 2.48 4.59 -3.25
CA LEU A 47 2.37 5.01 -1.85
C LEU A 47 3.39 6.10 -1.50
N GLY A 48 4.65 5.97 -1.96
CA GLY A 48 5.68 6.98 -1.73
C GLY A 48 5.28 8.36 -2.26
N LEU A 49 4.77 8.42 -3.49
CA LEU A 49 4.34 9.67 -4.12
C LEU A 49 3.07 10.25 -3.44
N VAL A 50 2.07 9.40 -3.16
CA VAL A 50 0.82 9.82 -2.50
C VAL A 50 1.09 10.32 -1.07
N ARG A 51 1.98 9.64 -0.33
CA ARG A 51 2.40 10.02 1.02
C ARG A 51 3.22 11.31 0.99
N LYS A 52 4.10 11.51 -0.01
CA LYS A 52 4.81 12.78 -0.29
C LYS A 52 3.83 13.93 -0.56
N ILE A 53 2.82 13.73 -1.40
CA ILE A 53 1.78 14.74 -1.70
C ILE A 53 0.91 15.06 -0.48
N ALA A 54 0.50 14.05 0.29
CA ALA A 54 -0.30 14.24 1.50
C ALA A 54 0.46 15.02 2.58
N ARG A 55 1.78 14.79 2.73
CA ARG A 55 2.62 15.50 3.69
C ARG A 55 2.99 16.92 3.24
N MET A 56 3.20 17.16 1.94
CA MET A 56 3.28 18.52 1.39
C MET A 56 2.00 19.34 1.66
N LYS A 57 0.82 18.69 1.69
CA LYS A 57 -0.44 19.32 2.12
C LYS A 57 -0.48 19.62 3.63
N ARG A 58 0.23 18.88 4.50
CA ARG A 58 0.34 19.16 5.95
C ARG A 58 1.26 20.35 6.24
N LEU A 59 2.39 20.48 5.52
CA LEU A 59 3.28 21.64 5.64
C LEU A 59 2.54 22.96 5.33
N LYS A 60 1.63 22.96 4.34
CA LYS A 60 0.72 24.09 4.07
C LYS A 60 -0.17 24.47 5.27
N LYS A 61 -0.55 23.52 6.13
CA LYS A 61 -1.41 23.76 7.30
C LYS A 61 -0.62 24.25 8.52
N ASN A 62 0.62 23.79 8.70
CA ASN A 62 1.42 24.10 9.88
C ASN A 62 2.21 25.41 9.76
N GLY A 63 2.59 25.82 8.54
CA GLY A 63 3.25 27.12 8.29
C GLY A 63 2.40 28.35 8.67
N VAL A 64 1.10 28.17 8.92
CA VAL A 64 0.19 29.25 9.33
C VAL A 64 0.27 29.56 10.84
N LYS A 65 0.76 28.64 11.68
CA LYS A 65 0.60 28.76 13.14
C LYS A 65 1.83 29.24 13.93
N VAL A 66 3.02 29.33 13.34
CA VAL A 66 4.27 29.59 14.09
C VAL A 66 4.81 31.03 13.91
N ALA A 67 4.20 31.84 13.05
CA ALA A 67 4.77 33.13 12.62
C ALA A 67 4.32 34.36 13.45
N SER A 68 4.11 34.25 14.76
CA SER A 68 3.46 35.33 15.54
C SER A 68 4.35 36.19 16.46
N GLU A 69 5.60 35.84 16.79
CA GLU A 69 6.26 36.50 17.94
C GLU A 69 7.69 37.05 17.73
N VAL A 70 8.24 37.05 16.52
CA VAL A 70 9.57 37.67 16.26
C VAL A 70 9.46 38.79 15.21
N PRO A 71 9.94 40.01 15.50
CA PRO A 71 9.80 41.15 14.60
C PRO A 71 10.57 40.93 13.29
N HIS A 72 9.84 41.12 12.19
CA HIS A 72 10.20 40.81 10.82
C HIS A 72 11.35 41.67 10.28
N VAL A 73 12.55 41.08 10.21
CA VAL A 73 13.35 41.24 8.98
C VAL A 73 12.43 40.80 7.85
N ARG A 74 12.36 41.52 6.71
CA ARG A 74 11.53 41.12 5.56
C ARG A 74 11.96 39.74 5.07
N ASP A 75 11.44 38.72 5.74
CA ASP A 75 11.76 37.35 5.48
C ASP A 75 11.20 37.02 4.11
N ASN A 76 11.94 36.18 3.41
CA ASN A 76 11.60 35.73 2.07
C ASN A 76 10.30 34.93 2.14
N TYR A 77 9.15 35.60 2.15
CA TYR A 77 7.83 35.00 2.14
C TYR A 77 7.57 34.42 0.75
N TRP A 78 8.22 33.30 0.48
CA TRP A 78 7.90 32.40 -0.62
C TRP A 78 6.46 31.92 -0.39
N LYS A 79 5.55 32.32 -1.28
CA LYS A 79 4.17 31.87 -1.28
C LYS A 79 4.14 30.36 -1.55
N PRO A 80 3.13 29.64 -1.04
CA PRO A 80 3.01 28.19 -1.26
C PRO A 80 3.02 27.79 -2.75
N THR A 81 2.50 28.65 -3.63
CA THR A 81 2.51 28.44 -5.08
C THR A 81 3.91 28.58 -5.69
N GLU A 82 4.71 29.53 -5.21
CA GLU A 82 6.12 29.69 -5.62
C GLU A 82 6.96 28.51 -5.14
N ILE A 83 6.70 28.00 -3.92
CA ILE A 83 7.35 26.80 -3.40
C ILE A 83 7.00 25.58 -4.25
N SER A 84 5.71 25.39 -4.57
CA SER A 84 5.26 24.31 -5.46
C SER A 84 5.94 24.37 -6.83
N TYR A 85 6.06 25.56 -7.42
CA TYR A 85 6.68 25.73 -8.71
C TYR A 85 8.21 25.51 -8.66
N LEU A 86 8.88 26.04 -7.65
CA LEU A 86 10.31 25.78 -7.41
C LEU A 86 10.59 24.29 -7.22
N LEU A 87 9.74 23.58 -6.49
CA LEU A 87 9.87 22.14 -6.28
C LEU A 87 9.70 21.35 -7.59
N HIS A 88 8.78 21.77 -8.45
CA HIS A 88 8.61 21.17 -9.78
C HIS A 88 9.88 21.37 -10.63
N LEU A 89 10.42 22.58 -10.67
CA LEU A 89 11.67 22.88 -11.37
C LEU A 89 12.86 22.10 -10.80
N TYR A 90 12.94 21.99 -9.47
CA TYR A 90 13.92 21.15 -8.80
C TYR A 90 13.82 19.69 -9.24
N THR A 91 12.61 19.14 -9.29
CA THR A 91 12.37 17.74 -9.72
C THR A 91 12.82 17.50 -11.16
N ILE A 92 12.53 18.44 -12.07
CA ILE A 92 12.99 18.36 -13.48
C ILE A 92 14.52 18.38 -13.56
N ASN A 93 15.19 19.13 -12.68
CA ASN A 93 16.64 19.31 -12.69
C ASN A 93 17.38 18.39 -11.71
N ASN A 94 16.71 17.39 -11.13
CA ASN A 94 17.26 16.59 -10.03
C ASN A 94 18.58 15.90 -10.39
N ASN A 95 18.72 15.41 -11.62
CA ASN A 95 19.95 14.74 -12.09
C ASN A 95 21.17 15.67 -12.15
N ASN A 96 20.96 16.99 -12.12
CA ASN A 96 22.01 18.00 -12.15
C ASN A 96 22.24 18.63 -10.77
N ILE A 97 21.59 18.13 -9.71
CA ILE A 97 21.79 18.57 -8.34
C ILE A 97 22.28 17.36 -7.57
N SER A 98 23.50 17.44 -7.05
CA SER A 98 24.10 16.34 -6.30
C SER A 98 24.48 16.79 -4.91
N ARG A 99 24.62 15.81 -4.01
CA ARG A 99 25.07 16.03 -2.64
C ARG A 99 26.32 15.22 -2.39
N SER A 100 27.32 15.85 -1.79
CA SER A 100 28.47 15.11 -1.25
C SER A 100 28.10 14.36 0.02
N GLU A 101 28.94 13.38 0.37
CA GLU A 101 28.89 12.66 1.66
C GLU A 101 28.89 13.59 2.87
N LYS A 102 29.51 14.78 2.77
CA LYS A 102 29.53 15.80 3.83
C LYS A 102 28.27 16.68 3.88
N GLY A 103 27.26 16.36 3.08
CA GLY A 103 26.00 17.12 2.99
C GLY A 103 26.08 18.38 2.13
N ALA A 104 27.23 18.75 1.58
CA ALA A 104 27.35 19.91 0.70
C ALA A 104 26.64 19.64 -0.64
N ILE A 105 25.82 20.60 -1.08
CA ILE A 105 25.01 20.52 -2.29
C ILE A 105 25.76 21.21 -3.45
N TYR A 106 25.90 20.48 -4.55
CA TYR A 106 26.52 20.94 -5.79
C TYR A 106 25.45 21.09 -6.86
N TYR A 107 25.45 22.25 -7.49
CA TYR A 107 24.60 22.53 -8.63
C TYR A 107 25.44 22.35 -9.89
N GLY A 108 24.95 21.55 -10.84
CA GLY A 108 25.51 21.46 -12.18
C GLY A 108 25.57 22.85 -12.84
N GLU A 109 26.44 22.98 -13.82
CA GLU A 109 26.67 24.25 -14.51
C GLU A 109 25.34 24.82 -15.06
N GLY A 110 25.03 26.06 -14.71
CA GLY A 110 23.82 26.75 -15.18
C GLY A 110 22.49 26.31 -14.55
N VAL A 111 22.44 25.29 -13.68
CA VAL A 111 21.16 24.81 -13.09
C VAL A 111 20.44 25.91 -12.31
N VAL A 112 21.15 26.59 -11.40
CA VAL A 112 20.55 27.68 -10.60
C VAL A 112 20.11 28.85 -11.49
N ALA A 113 20.86 29.15 -12.54
CA ALA A 113 20.52 30.21 -13.49
C ALA A 113 19.28 29.84 -14.32
N THR A 114 19.14 28.58 -14.72
CA THR A 114 17.95 28.06 -15.41
C THR A 114 16.72 28.13 -14.51
N ILE A 115 16.81 27.62 -13.28
CA ILE A 115 15.71 27.69 -12.31
C ILE A 115 15.34 29.14 -12.02
N LEU A 116 16.33 30.03 -11.85
CA LEU A 116 16.10 31.46 -11.65
C LEU A 116 15.34 32.08 -12.83
N ARG A 117 15.82 31.83 -14.06
CA ARG A 117 15.17 32.32 -15.28
C ARG A 117 13.74 31.83 -15.36
N ASP A 118 13.50 30.54 -15.11
CA ASP A 118 12.18 29.94 -15.22
C ASP A 118 11.22 30.50 -14.15
N MET A 119 11.67 30.61 -12.90
CA MET A 119 10.94 31.30 -11.81
C MET A 119 10.58 32.74 -12.17
N THR A 120 11.52 33.51 -12.74
CA THR A 120 11.27 34.89 -13.18
C THR A 120 10.34 34.92 -14.39
N THR A 121 10.45 33.99 -15.34
CA THR A 121 9.59 33.96 -16.53
C THR A 121 8.15 33.56 -16.21
N GLU A 122 7.92 32.58 -15.33
CA GLU A 122 6.55 32.26 -14.88
C GLU A 122 5.95 33.39 -14.05
N SER A 123 6.78 34.11 -13.28
CA SER A 123 6.33 35.34 -12.62
C SER A 123 5.89 36.42 -13.63
N LEU A 124 6.32 36.35 -14.89
CA LEU A 124 6.00 37.30 -15.96
C LEU A 124 4.88 36.83 -16.91
N LYS A 125 4.70 35.52 -17.10
CA LYS A 125 3.78 34.95 -18.12
C LYS A 125 2.30 35.00 -17.77
N HIS A 126 1.94 35.29 -16.53
CA HIS A 126 0.53 35.31 -16.15
C HIS A 126 -0.09 36.68 -16.38
N SER A 127 -0.71 36.83 -17.55
CA SER A 127 -1.73 37.84 -17.84
C SER A 127 -2.88 37.76 -16.81
N PRO A 128 -3.73 38.78 -16.66
CA PRO A 128 -4.81 38.79 -15.66
C PRO A 128 -5.67 37.51 -15.75
N GLY A 129 -5.61 36.63 -14.75
CA GLY A 129 -6.43 35.40 -14.66
C GLY A 129 -5.73 34.07 -14.38
N GLY A 130 -4.39 34.00 -14.31
CA GLY A 130 -3.66 32.76 -13.96
C GLY A 130 -3.75 32.35 -12.48
N SER A 131 -3.82 31.05 -12.18
CA SER A 131 -4.03 30.48 -10.83
C SER A 131 -2.94 30.85 -9.79
N LEU A 132 -1.77 31.30 -10.25
CA LEU A 132 -0.69 31.84 -9.39
C LEU A 132 -1.02 33.23 -8.80
N HIS A 133 -2.08 33.92 -9.26
CA HIS A 133 -2.44 35.30 -8.89
C HIS A 133 -3.56 35.49 -7.87
N ALA A 134 -4.04 34.46 -7.18
CA ALA A 134 -5.12 34.66 -6.20
C ALA A 134 -4.76 35.58 -5.01
N SER A 135 -3.52 36.10 -4.90
CA SER A 135 -3.15 36.98 -3.78
C SER A 135 -2.22 38.17 -4.05
N ASP A 136 -1.61 38.35 -5.23
CA ASP A 136 -0.94 39.63 -5.56
C ASP A 136 -0.58 39.73 -7.07
N PRO A 137 -1.24 40.59 -7.87
CA PRO A 137 -0.99 40.72 -9.31
C PRO A 137 0.15 41.65 -9.72
N TRP A 138 0.78 42.40 -8.80
CA TRP A 138 1.57 43.57 -9.19
C TRP A 138 2.98 43.67 -8.61
N TYR A 139 3.51 42.61 -7.98
CA TYR A 139 4.86 42.66 -7.42
C TYR A 139 5.84 41.76 -8.18
N PRO A 140 6.61 42.30 -9.15
CA PRO A 140 7.74 41.60 -9.75
C PRO A 140 8.66 41.06 -8.65
N ARG A 141 8.81 39.74 -8.61
CA ARG A 141 9.74 39.09 -7.68
C ARG A 141 11.14 39.15 -8.28
N ASN A 142 12.05 39.84 -7.59
CA ASN A 142 13.47 39.82 -7.92
C ASN A 142 14.12 38.63 -7.22
N TYR A 143 14.01 37.45 -7.81
CA TYR A 143 14.78 36.30 -7.36
C TYR A 143 16.26 36.53 -7.68
N THR A 144 17.14 36.07 -6.79
CA THR A 144 18.59 36.06 -7.02
C THR A 144 19.08 34.61 -6.97
N ASN A 145 20.21 34.32 -7.61
CA ASN A 145 20.85 33.01 -7.51
C ASN A 145 21.02 32.56 -6.06
N ARG A 146 21.38 33.49 -5.16
CA ARG A 146 21.52 33.23 -3.73
C ARG A 146 20.21 32.81 -3.08
N LEU A 147 19.09 33.47 -3.40
CA LEU A 147 17.76 33.15 -2.85
C LEU A 147 17.26 31.79 -3.35
N ILE A 148 17.42 31.51 -4.64
CA ILE A 148 17.04 30.23 -5.24
C ILE A 148 17.86 29.10 -4.62
N ALA A 149 19.18 29.23 -4.58
CA ALA A 149 20.05 28.22 -3.98
C ALA A 149 19.76 28.04 -2.48
N ALA A 150 19.55 29.13 -1.73
CA ALA A 150 19.17 29.03 -0.32
C ALA A 150 17.85 28.27 -0.15
N LYS A 151 16.83 28.56 -0.97
CA LYS A 151 15.53 27.91 -0.84
C LYS A 151 15.58 26.44 -1.26
N ILE A 152 16.32 26.09 -2.32
CA ILE A 152 16.54 24.69 -2.71
C ILE A 152 17.26 23.93 -1.59
N ARG A 153 18.29 24.52 -0.95
CA ARG A 153 18.95 23.87 0.20
C ARG A 153 18.00 23.60 1.36
N CYS A 154 17.11 24.54 1.68
CA CYS A 154 16.08 24.31 2.68
C CYS A 154 15.15 23.15 2.29
N LEU A 155 14.68 23.12 1.04
CA LEU A 155 13.80 22.06 0.55
C LEU A 155 14.47 20.67 0.61
N ILE A 156 15.77 20.58 0.29
CA ILE A 156 16.53 19.33 0.38
C ILE A 156 16.65 18.87 1.83
N ASN A 157 16.99 19.77 2.76
CA ASN A 157 17.08 19.41 4.17
C ASN A 157 15.71 18.99 4.74
N GLU A 158 14.63 19.70 4.36
CA GLU A 158 13.26 19.32 4.72
C GLU A 158 12.90 17.93 4.16
N GLU A 159 13.41 17.56 2.98
CA GLU A 159 13.24 16.23 2.40
C GLU A 159 13.97 15.14 3.19
N ASP A 160 15.17 15.42 3.71
CA ASP A 160 15.92 14.47 4.54
C ASP A 160 15.26 14.25 5.91
N ASP A 161 14.84 15.34 6.57
CA ASP A 161 14.15 15.25 7.86
C ASP A 161 12.90 14.39 7.72
N LEU A 162 12.17 14.57 6.60
CA LEU A 162 11.01 13.73 6.26
C LEU A 162 11.38 12.28 5.94
N ALA A 163 12.52 12.03 5.31
CA ALA A 163 12.99 10.68 5.03
C ALA A 163 13.29 9.93 6.33
N VAL A 164 13.94 10.59 7.29
CA VAL A 164 14.22 10.04 8.63
C VAL A 164 12.93 9.74 9.38
N GLU A 165 11.96 10.66 9.38
CA GLU A 165 10.65 10.41 10.00
C GLU A 165 9.92 9.22 9.35
N LEU A 166 9.98 9.09 8.02
CA LEU A 166 9.34 7.99 7.30
C LEU A 166 10.01 6.64 7.55
N GLU A 167 11.33 6.62 7.69
CA GLU A 167 12.07 5.42 8.06
C GLU A 167 11.70 4.96 9.47
N ALA A 168 11.64 5.88 10.43
CA ALA A 168 11.16 5.59 11.78
C ALA A 168 9.71 5.07 11.80
N ASP A 169 8.80 5.70 11.05
CA ASP A 169 7.41 5.23 10.93
C ASP A 169 7.37 3.80 10.35
N ARG A 170 8.14 3.51 9.30
CA ARG A 170 8.20 2.19 8.67
C ARG A 170 8.75 1.12 9.63
N GLU A 171 9.75 1.46 10.44
CA GLU A 171 10.27 0.56 11.48
C GLU A 171 9.22 0.24 12.53
N THR A 172 8.41 1.23 12.94
CA THR A 172 7.30 0.99 13.88
C THR A 172 6.21 0.11 13.26
N GLU A 173 5.82 0.34 12.00
CA GLU A 173 4.86 -0.50 11.29
C GLU A 173 5.38 -1.96 11.19
N THR A 174 6.66 -2.13 10.90
CA THR A 174 7.29 -3.47 10.82
C THR A 174 7.33 -4.15 12.19
N SER A 175 7.60 -3.40 13.26
CA SER A 175 7.57 -3.94 14.63
C SER A 175 6.16 -4.34 15.05
N ILE A 176 5.13 -3.57 14.66
CA ILE A 176 3.73 -3.91 14.92
C ILE A 176 3.34 -5.15 14.12
N GLY A 177 3.70 -5.22 12.84
CA GLY A 177 3.44 -6.39 11.98
C GLY A 177 3.99 -7.68 12.57
N LYS A 178 5.26 -7.68 12.99
CA LYS A 178 5.88 -8.84 13.67
C LYS A 178 5.18 -9.22 14.97
N ARG A 179 4.64 -8.25 15.71
CA ARG A 179 3.90 -8.51 16.94
C ARG A 179 2.54 -9.14 16.66
N VAL A 180 1.84 -8.66 15.63
CA VAL A 180 0.56 -9.24 15.20
C VAL A 180 0.75 -10.64 14.65
N GLU A 181 1.81 -10.89 13.88
CA GLU A 181 2.17 -12.24 13.41
C GLU A 181 2.43 -13.18 14.58
N ALA A 182 3.24 -12.77 15.56
CA ALA A 182 3.51 -13.58 16.75
C ALA A 182 2.26 -13.83 17.61
N GLU A 183 1.35 -12.86 17.69
CA GLU A 183 0.08 -12.99 18.42
C GLU A 183 -0.87 -13.95 17.70
N ALA A 184 -0.96 -13.89 16.37
CA ALA A 184 -1.74 -14.82 15.57
C ALA A 184 -1.18 -16.25 15.65
N GLU A 185 0.15 -16.43 15.59
CA GLU A 185 0.79 -17.73 15.79
C GLU A 185 0.45 -18.30 17.18
N ALA A 186 0.56 -17.49 18.23
CA ALA A 186 0.22 -17.91 19.60
C ALA A 186 -1.28 -18.26 19.76
N GLU A 187 -2.18 -17.53 19.10
CA GLU A 187 -3.62 -17.83 19.11
C GLU A 187 -3.92 -19.16 18.42
N THR A 188 -3.29 -19.43 17.27
CA THR A 188 -3.46 -20.71 16.56
C THR A 188 -2.91 -21.90 17.35
N GLU A 189 -1.79 -21.72 18.07
CA GLU A 189 -1.22 -22.76 18.94
C GLU A 189 -2.15 -23.04 20.13
N ALA A 190 -2.69 -22.00 20.77
CA ALA A 190 -3.64 -22.13 21.87
C ALA A 190 -4.96 -22.80 21.44
N GLU A 191 -5.45 -22.49 20.24
CA GLU A 191 -6.64 -23.14 19.68
C GLU A 191 -6.40 -24.63 19.40
N ALA A 192 -5.24 -24.99 18.83
CA ALA A 192 -4.85 -26.37 18.60
C ALA A 192 -4.72 -27.18 19.89
N GLU A 193 -4.16 -26.60 20.96
CA GLU A 193 -4.08 -27.24 22.28
C GLU A 193 -5.47 -27.45 22.90
N ALA A 194 -6.37 -26.45 22.78
CA ALA A 194 -7.73 -26.56 23.28
C ALA A 194 -8.54 -27.63 22.53
N GLU A 195 -8.38 -27.73 21.20
CA GLU A 195 -8.99 -28.78 20.40
C GLU A 195 -8.46 -30.18 20.78
N ALA A 196 -7.15 -30.32 20.96
CA ALA A 196 -6.54 -31.58 21.39
C ALA A 196 -7.09 -32.04 22.75
N GLY A 197 -7.20 -31.12 23.71
CA GLY A 197 -7.80 -31.41 25.03
C GLY A 197 -9.27 -31.83 24.94
N ASN A 198 -10.07 -31.16 24.10
CA ASN A 198 -11.46 -31.54 23.86
C ASN A 198 -11.59 -32.92 23.20
N GLN A 199 -10.73 -33.24 22.23
CA GLN A 199 -10.72 -34.57 21.60
C GLN A 199 -10.35 -35.68 22.59
N GLU A 200 -9.38 -35.42 23.47
CA GLU A 200 -9.01 -36.38 24.52
C GLU A 200 -10.17 -36.62 25.50
N ALA A 201 -10.84 -35.56 25.95
CA ALA A 201 -12.00 -35.65 26.82
C ALA A 201 -13.14 -36.47 26.18
N LEU A 202 -13.38 -36.27 24.87
CA LEU A 202 -14.40 -37.00 24.13
C LEU A 202 -14.06 -38.49 24.02
N ARG A 203 -12.80 -38.83 23.74
CA ARG A 203 -12.33 -40.22 23.71
C ARG A 203 -12.46 -40.93 25.07
N GLU A 204 -12.16 -40.24 26.17
CA GLU A 204 -12.33 -40.86 27.49
C GLU A 204 -13.82 -41.04 27.84
N ALA A 205 -14.69 -40.11 27.44
CA ALA A 205 -16.14 -40.25 27.61
C ALA A 205 -16.69 -41.47 26.85
N GLU A 206 -16.27 -41.68 25.59
CA GLU A 206 -16.62 -42.86 24.81
C GLU A 206 -16.14 -44.15 25.48
N ARG A 207 -14.93 -44.13 26.05
CA ARG A 207 -14.36 -45.29 26.76
C ARG A 207 -15.16 -45.63 28.02
N VAL A 208 -15.61 -44.63 28.77
CA VAL A 208 -16.45 -44.82 29.96
C VAL A 208 -17.82 -45.38 29.56
N LEU A 209 -18.47 -44.79 28.54
CA LEU A 209 -19.77 -45.25 28.04
C LEU A 209 -19.70 -46.70 27.54
N SER A 210 -18.63 -47.06 26.81
CA SER A 210 -18.41 -48.42 26.32
C SER A 210 -18.28 -49.43 27.47
N LYS A 211 -17.54 -49.09 28.53
CA LYS A 211 -17.43 -49.94 29.73
C LYS A 211 -18.77 -50.14 30.41
N GLU A 212 -19.58 -49.09 30.53
CA GLU A 212 -20.91 -49.15 31.14
C GLU A 212 -21.86 -50.04 30.33
N LEU A 213 -21.86 -49.90 29.00
CA LEU A 213 -22.62 -50.77 28.09
C LEU A 213 -22.26 -52.24 28.26
N VAL A 214 -20.96 -52.56 28.32
CA VAL A 214 -20.48 -53.93 28.55
C VAL A 214 -20.91 -54.44 29.93
N GLN A 215 -20.83 -53.61 30.98
CA GLN A 215 -21.28 -53.99 32.32
C GLN A 215 -22.80 -54.25 32.35
N ASN A 216 -23.61 -53.38 31.75
CA ASN A 216 -25.07 -53.55 31.67
C ASN A 216 -25.46 -54.81 30.87
N ALA A 217 -24.81 -55.06 29.73
CA ALA A 217 -25.02 -56.28 28.96
C ALA A 217 -24.68 -57.54 29.78
N ASN A 218 -23.56 -57.52 30.50
CA ASN A 218 -23.15 -58.63 31.37
C ASN A 218 -24.13 -58.85 32.53
N GLN A 219 -24.67 -57.78 33.12
CA GLN A 219 -25.71 -57.90 34.15
C GLN A 219 -27.00 -58.49 33.59
N ALA A 220 -27.45 -58.04 32.41
CA ALA A 220 -28.63 -58.58 31.74
C ALA A 220 -28.48 -60.08 31.43
N LEU A 221 -27.32 -60.50 30.91
CA LEU A 221 -27.02 -61.91 30.69
C LEU A 221 -27.08 -62.73 31.99
N ARG A 222 -26.50 -62.21 33.09
CA ARG A 222 -26.59 -62.89 34.40
C ARG A 222 -28.04 -63.08 34.87
N PHE A 223 -28.91 -62.10 34.63
CA PHE A 223 -30.34 -62.22 34.94
C PHE A 223 -31.02 -63.27 34.08
N GLU A 224 -30.75 -63.33 32.77
CA GLU A 224 -31.31 -64.35 31.88
C GLU A 224 -30.82 -65.76 32.23
N PHE A 225 -29.52 -65.95 32.49
CA PHE A 225 -28.99 -67.24 32.93
C PHE A 225 -29.61 -67.72 34.25
N LYS A 226 -30.00 -66.81 35.15
CA LYS A 226 -30.68 -67.17 36.40
C LYS A 226 -32.11 -67.68 36.18
N LYS A 227 -32.75 -67.32 35.06
CA LYS A 227 -34.10 -67.82 34.69
C LYS A 227 -34.07 -69.23 34.10
N VAL A 228 -32.95 -69.65 33.53
CA VAL A 228 -32.79 -71.01 32.99
C VAL A 228 -32.84 -72.00 34.15
N LYS A 229 -33.97 -72.68 34.32
CA LYS A 229 -34.12 -73.77 35.31
C LYS A 229 -33.05 -74.81 35.03
N LYS A 230 -32.38 -75.30 36.09
CA LYS A 230 -31.40 -76.39 35.99
C LYS A 230 -32.03 -77.51 35.16
N PRO A 231 -31.36 -77.99 34.10
CA PRO A 231 -31.86 -79.12 33.35
C PRO A 231 -32.04 -80.26 34.34
N VAL A 232 -33.26 -80.80 34.40
CA VAL A 232 -33.53 -82.02 35.14
C VAL A 232 -32.85 -83.10 34.33
N ILE A 233 -31.63 -83.46 34.74
CA ILE A 233 -30.95 -84.64 34.22
C ILE A 233 -31.74 -85.82 34.77
N THR A 234 -32.66 -86.34 33.97
CA THR A 234 -33.25 -87.65 34.21
C THR A 234 -32.21 -88.66 33.73
N ASP A 235 -31.44 -89.22 34.66
CA ASP A 235 -30.59 -90.38 34.42
C ASP A 235 -31.51 -91.57 34.07
N ASN A 236 -31.88 -91.68 32.81
CA ASN A 236 -32.45 -92.90 32.26
C ASN A 236 -31.27 -93.83 31.95
N THR A 237 -30.72 -94.43 33.01
CA THR A 237 -29.80 -95.57 32.88
C THR A 237 -30.66 -96.81 32.69
N ASP A 238 -31.07 -97.08 31.45
CA ASP A 238 -31.60 -98.38 31.04
C ASP A 238 -30.50 -99.12 30.27
N ALA A 239 -29.78 -99.99 30.99
CA ALA A 239 -29.25 -101.30 30.56
C ALA A 239 -28.33 -101.87 31.65
#